data_AF-A0A2K1EIG7-F1
#
_entry.id   AF-A0A2K1EIG7-F1
#
_cell.length_a   1.000
_cell.length_b   1.000
_cell.length_c   1.000
_cell.angle_alpha   90.00
_cell.angle_beta   90.00
_cell.angle_gamma   90.00
#
_symmetry.space_group_name_H-M   'P 1'
#
loop_
_entity.id
_entity.type
_entity.pdbx_description
1 polymer ?
#
loop_
_entity_poly.entity_id
_entity_poly.type
_entity_poly.pdbx_seq_one_letter_code
_entity_poly.pdbx_strand_id
1 'polypeptide(L)' 'MKMQHVYQPDRAVKAPVCLFISEHTWKLGYKGWELYCKGEMFTHKVPGDHFSIVKGAQAVTVGLVLNTFLR' A
#
# COMPACT_ATOMS: atom_id res chain seq x y z
N MET A 1 -22.57 20.57 -5.87
CA MET A 1 -21.43 19.63 -5.89
C MET A 1 -20.45 20.07 -4.81
N LYS A 2 -20.17 19.22 -3.80
CA LYS A 2 -19.07 19.49 -2.86
C LYS A 2 -17.77 19.18 -3.60
N MET A 3 -16.93 20.20 -3.86
CA MET A 3 -15.56 19.96 -4.29
C MET A 3 -14.88 19.14 -3.20
N GLN A 4 -14.58 17.87 -3.49
CA GLN A 4 -13.66 17.12 -2.66
C GLN A 4 -12.30 17.77 -2.84
N HIS A 5 -11.75 18.32 -1.77
CA HIS A 5 -10.36 18.74 -1.76
C HIS A 5 -9.51 17.50 -2.02
N VAL A 6 -8.88 17.44 -3.19
CA VAL A 6 -7.89 16.41 -3.49
C VAL A 6 -6.67 16.71 -2.65
N TYR A 7 -6.39 15.85 -1.66
CA TYR A 7 -5.16 15.95 -0.90
C TYR A 7 -3.97 15.77 -1.84
N GLN A 8 -3.04 16.71 -1.81
CA GLN A 8 -1.74 16.59 -2.45
C GLN A 8 -0.66 16.69 -1.38
N PRO A 9 0.23 15.68 -1.24
CA PRO A 9 1.36 15.80 -0.33
C PRO A 9 2.26 16.96 -0.74
N ASP A 10 2.51 17.89 0.18
CA ASP A 10 3.41 19.04 -0.06
C ASP A 10 4.89 18.61 -0.20
N ARG A 11 5.22 17.39 0.24
CA ARG A 11 6.58 16.85 0.26
C ARG A 11 6.59 15.38 -0.12
N ALA A 12 7.65 14.98 -0.81
CA ALA A 12 7.95 13.58 -1.07
C ALA A 12 8.32 12.84 0.23
N VAL A 13 7.81 11.63 0.38
CA VAL A 13 8.14 10.70 1.47
C VAL A 13 9.50 10.08 1.19
N LYS A 14 10.49 10.38 2.03
CA LYS A 14 11.85 9.81 1.94
C LYS A 14 12.09 8.61 2.85
N ALA A 15 11.20 8.37 3.81
CA ALA A 15 11.27 7.21 4.69
C ALA A 15 10.98 5.90 3.91
N PRO A 16 11.48 4.75 4.39
CA PRO A 16 11.10 3.45 3.85
C PRO A 16 9.58 3.26 3.88
N VAL A 17 9.03 2.72 2.81
CA VAL A 17 7.58 2.47 2.65
C VAL A 17 7.37 0.98 2.38
N CYS A 18 6.50 0.35 3.17
CA CYS A 18 6.01 -1.00 2.90
C CYS A 18 4.56 -0.91 2.37
N LEU A 19 4.38 -1.22 1.08
CA LEU A 19 3.09 -1.22 0.40
C LEU A 19 2.52 -2.65 0.34
N PHE A 20 1.42 -2.88 1.04
CA PHE A 20 0.59 -4.06 0.84
C PHE A 20 -0.48 -3.75 -0.20
N ILE A 21 -0.46 -4.48 -1.31
CA ILE A 21 -1.36 -4.26 -2.44
C ILE A 21 -2.11 -5.54 -2.79
N SER A 22 -3.42 -5.43 -3.03
CA SER A 22 -4.23 -6.58 -3.42
C SER A 22 -3.84 -7.04 -4.83
N GLU A 23 -3.87 -8.34 -5.10
CA GLU A 23 -3.60 -8.86 -6.44
C GLU A 23 -4.52 -8.26 -7.50
N HIS A 24 -5.79 -8.03 -7.16
CA HIS A 24 -6.73 -7.38 -8.05
C HIS A 24 -6.28 -5.95 -8.39
N THR A 25 -5.93 -5.14 -7.40
CA THR A 25 -5.43 -3.77 -7.62
C THR A 25 -4.10 -3.75 -8.38
N TRP A 26 -3.22 -4.71 -8.12
CA TRP A 26 -1.97 -4.86 -8.87
C TRP A 26 -2.24 -5.06 -10.36
N LYS A 27 -3.17 -5.97 -10.71
CA LYS A 27 -3.53 -6.28 -12.10
C LYS A 27 -4.17 -5.08 -12.83
N LEU A 28 -4.88 -4.22 -12.11
CA LEU A 28 -5.48 -3.00 -12.67
C LEU A 28 -4.45 -1.89 -12.95
N GLY A 29 -3.18 -2.09 -12.60
CA GLY A 29 -2.12 -1.12 -12.84
C GLY A 29 -2.14 0.01 -11.81
N TYR A 30 -1.74 -0.32 -10.58
CA TYR A 30 -1.51 0.70 -9.55
C TYR A 30 -0.40 1.67 -9.97
N LYS A 31 -0.59 2.95 -9.69
CA LYS A 31 0.33 4.05 -10.01
C LYS A 31 0.25 5.12 -8.93
N GLY A 32 1.18 6.07 -8.97
CA GLY A 32 1.16 7.29 -8.16
C GLY A 32 2.00 7.23 -6.89
N TRP A 33 2.30 6.05 -6.35
CA TRP A 33 3.18 5.91 -5.19
C TRP A 33 4.60 6.35 -5.54
N GLU A 34 5.08 5.99 -6.72
CA GLU A 34 6.39 6.37 -7.27
C GLU A 34 6.57 7.88 -7.45
N LEU A 35 5.48 8.65 -7.53
CA LEU A 35 5.53 10.10 -7.65
C LEU A 35 5.91 10.75 -6.32
N TYR A 36 5.46 10.18 -5.20
CA TYR A 36 5.58 10.78 -3.87
C TYR A 36 6.53 10.02 -2.93
N CYS A 37 6.66 8.70 -3.06
CA CYS A 37 7.58 7.87 -2.26
C CYS A 37 8.93 7.78 -2.97
N LYS A 38 9.94 8.46 -2.41
CA LYS A 38 11.32 8.53 -2.92
C LYS A 38 12.33 7.78 -2.05
N GLY A 39 11.89 7.23 -0.92
CA GLY A 39 12.67 6.29 -0.11
C GLY A 39 12.64 4.87 -0.69
N GLU A 40 13.24 3.93 0.05
CA GLU A 40 13.13 2.50 -0.27
C GLU A 40 11.67 2.05 -0.21
N MET A 41 11.23 1.28 -1.21
CA MET A 41 9.85 0.83 -1.33
C MET A 41 9.79 -0.69 -1.42
N PHE A 42 9.17 -1.31 -0.42
CA PHE A 42 8.89 -2.74 -0.38
C PHE A 42 7.44 -2.95 -0.80
N THR A 43 7.19 -3.81 -1.80
CA THR A 43 5.83 -4.10 -2.26
C THR A 43 5.48 -5.56 -2.02
N HIS A 44 4.43 -5.78 -1.24
CA HIS A 44 3.89 -7.10 -0.94
C HIS A 44 2.52 -7.28 -1.60
N LYS A 45 2.45 -8.20 -2.56
CA LYS A 45 1.20 -8.59 -3.20
C LYS A 45 0.45 -9.55 -2.30
N VAL A 46 -0.82 -9.27 -2.07
CA VAL A 46 -1.68 -10.06 -1.18
C VAL A 46 -2.89 -10.55 -1.97
N PRO A 47 -3.19 -11.86 -1.94
CA PRO A 47 -4.34 -12.41 -2.66
C PRO A 47 -5.67 -11.73 -2.34
N GLY A 48 -6.50 -11.57 -3.37
CA GLY A 48 -7.84 -11.00 -3.27
C GLY A 48 -7.95 -9.55 -3.75
N ASP A 49 -8.87 -8.80 -3.15
CA ASP A 49 -9.23 -7.42 -3.52
C ASP A 49 -9.01 -6.41 -2.38
N HIS A 50 -9.38 -5.16 -2.63
CA HIS A 50 -9.23 -4.06 -1.69
C HIS A 50 -9.89 -4.31 -0.32
N PHE A 51 -10.97 -5.09 -0.29
CA PHE A 51 -11.73 -5.38 0.93
C PHE A 51 -11.29 -6.68 1.60
N SER A 52 -10.89 -7.69 0.82
CA SER A 52 -10.47 -8.98 1.36
C SER A 52 -9.03 -9.00 1.85
N ILE A 53 -8.19 -8.05 1.39
CA ILE A 53 -6.76 -7.98 1.74
C ILE A 53 -6.51 -7.90 3.25
N VAL A 54 -7.45 -7.32 4.01
CA VAL A 54 -7.38 -7.16 5.47
C VAL A 54 -8.22 -8.20 6.22
N LYS A 55 -8.59 -9.33 5.60
CA LYS A 55 -9.48 -10.33 6.22
C LYS A 55 -8.88 -11.74 6.22
N GLY A 56 -9.31 -12.53 7.21
CA GLY A 56 -8.98 -13.96 7.31
C GLY A 56 -7.49 -14.24 7.21
N ALA A 57 -7.12 -15.23 6.40
CA ALA A 57 -5.73 -15.62 6.17
C ALA A 57 -4.84 -14.48 5.64
N GLN A 58 -5.42 -13.51 4.91
CA GLN A 58 -4.65 -12.39 4.36
C GLN A 58 -4.22 -11.41 5.45
N ALA A 59 -5.11 -11.12 6.41
CA ALA A 59 -4.77 -10.30 7.58
C ALA A 59 -3.62 -10.91 8.39
N VAL A 60 -3.62 -12.24 8.55
CA VAL A 60 -2.53 -12.96 9.23
C VAL A 60 -1.21 -12.80 8.48
N THR A 61 -1.21 -13.02 7.17
CA THR A 61 -0.02 -12.84 6.32
C THR A 61 0.52 -11.41 6.38
N VAL A 62 -0.35 -10.40 6.27
CA VAL A 62 0.04 -8.98 6.41
C VAL A 62 0.66 -8.72 7.77
N GLY A 63 0.05 -9.23 8.84
CA GLY A 63 0.57 -9.10 10.21
C GLY A 63 1.95 -9.73 10.41
N LEU A 64 2.20 -10.89 9.81
CA LEU A 64 3.50 -11.56 9.87
C LEU A 64 4.59 -10.72 9.19
N VAL A 65 4.31 -10.21 7.98
CA VAL A 65 5.25 -9.36 7.25
C VAL A 65 5.53 -8.07 8.03
N LEU A 66 4.50 -7.42 8.58
CA LEU A 66 4.69 -6.23 9.43
C LEU A 66 5.59 -6.52 10.63
N ASN A 67 5.43 -7.67 11.29
CA ASN A 67 6.27 -8.07 12.42
C ASN A 67 7.72 -8.32 12.02
N THR A 68 8.01 -8.64 10.75
CA THR A 68 9.38 -8.72 10.23
C THR A 68 10.00 -7.34 9.99
N PHE A 69 9.22 -6.35 9.51
CA PHE A 69 9.74 -5.00 9.24
C PHE A 69 9.88 -4.13 10.48
N LEU A 70 9.05 -4.35 11.50
CA LEU A 70 9.02 -3.54 12.72
C LEU A 70 9.95 -4.06 13.83
N ARG A 71 10.68 -5.14 13.57
CA ARG A 71 11.74 -5.68 14.42
C ARG A 71 13.09 -5.33 13.85
#